data_AF-A0A7Z1HSF3-F1
#
_entry.id   AF-A0A7Z1HSF3-F1
#
_cell.length_a   1.000
_cell.length_b   1.000
_cell.length_c   1.000
_cell.angle_alpha   90.00
_cell.angle_beta   90.00
_cell.angle_gamma   90.00
#
_symmetry.space_group_name_H-M   'P 1'
#
loop_
_entity.id
_entity.type
_entity.pdbx_description
1 polymer ?
#
loop_
_entity_poly.entity_id
_entity_poly.type
_entity_poly.pdbx_seq_one_letter_code
_entity_poly.pdbx_strand_id
1 'polypeptide(L)'
;AQRVIVNGIPITADANTFQIIRWMPGEVLIYRDKTGKHDYEIDNSSRYCGYFNIGLREVTWLKHEATNAGSSCKVETLPGVDPEYFFRLNGNTGWYKDRIYQVSTNALGEGVLRIFTSQEKLPALKIDRVTYNYYHLALSADGQLYRQISRDQWQRYNPILTEWTTVSPAPTDVISLLPSDYH
;
A
#
# COMPACT_ATOMS: atom_id res chain seq x y z
N ALA A 1 -26.79 -23.31 9.45
CA ALA A 1 -26.18 -22.14 10.10
C ALA A 1 -25.70 -21.19 9.01
N GLN A 2 -26.07 -19.91 9.06
CA GLN A 2 -25.53 -18.90 8.14
C GLN A 2 -24.03 -18.73 8.40
N ARG A 3 -23.25 -18.54 7.34
CA ARG A 3 -21.80 -18.36 7.39
C ARG A 3 -21.44 -17.15 6.55
N VAL A 4 -20.45 -16.39 6.99
CA VAL A 4 -19.82 -15.36 6.18
C VAL A 4 -18.69 -16.00 5.38
N ILE A 5 -18.68 -15.77 4.07
CA ILE A 5 -17.71 -16.34 3.14
C ILE A 5 -17.01 -15.18 2.42
N VAL A 6 -15.69 -15.17 2.46
CA VAL A 6 -14.83 -14.18 1.78
C VAL A 6 -13.96 -14.94 0.80
N ASN A 7 -14.05 -14.61 -0.49
CA ASN A 7 -13.31 -15.30 -1.56
C ASN A 7 -13.44 -16.85 -1.53
N GLY A 8 -14.64 -17.35 -1.23
CA GLY A 8 -14.90 -18.80 -1.13
C GLY A 8 -14.42 -19.44 0.18
N ILE A 9 -13.77 -18.69 1.07
CA ILE A 9 -13.28 -19.17 2.36
C ILE A 9 -14.25 -18.73 3.48
N PRO A 10 -14.79 -19.66 4.28
CA PRO A 10 -15.58 -19.29 5.45
C PRO A 10 -14.68 -18.64 6.50
N ILE A 11 -15.11 -17.49 7.02
CA ILE A 11 -14.41 -16.78 8.10
C ILE A 11 -15.12 -16.96 9.43
N THR A 12 -14.36 -16.85 10.53
CA THR A 12 -14.89 -16.93 11.90
C THR A 12 -15.63 -15.64 12.25
N ALA A 13 -16.88 -15.52 11.82
CA ALA A 13 -17.73 -14.37 12.12
C ALA A 13 -19.17 -14.79 12.45
N ASP A 14 -19.81 -14.06 13.37
CA ASP A 14 -21.25 -14.22 13.63
C ASP A 14 -22.08 -13.62 12.48
N ALA A 15 -22.62 -14.48 11.63
CA ALA A 15 -23.33 -14.08 10.41
C ALA A 15 -24.57 -13.21 10.67
N ASN A 16 -25.22 -13.32 11.82
CA ASN A 16 -26.44 -12.56 12.15
C ASN A 16 -26.14 -11.10 12.49
N THR A 17 -24.93 -10.81 12.96
CA THR A 17 -24.50 -9.47 13.39
C THR A 17 -23.35 -8.91 12.57
N PHE A 18 -22.97 -9.61 11.50
CA PHE A 18 -21.85 -9.25 10.65
C PHE A 18 -22.08 -7.91 9.95
N GLN A 19 -21.10 -7.03 10.08
CA GLN A 19 -21.06 -5.74 9.40
C GLN A 19 -19.66 -5.53 8.84
N ILE A 20 -19.58 -5.24 7.54
CA ILE A 20 -18.33 -4.79 6.94
C ILE A 20 -18.05 -3.38 7.46
N ILE A 21 -16.89 -3.20 8.07
CA ILE A 21 -16.39 -1.87 8.45
C ILE A 21 -15.54 -1.32 7.30
N ARG A 22 -14.65 -2.15 6.75
CA ARG A 22 -13.74 -1.76 5.66
C ARG A 22 -13.40 -2.96 4.79
N TRP A 23 -13.34 -2.73 3.49
CA TRP A 23 -12.84 -3.71 2.54
C TRP A 23 -11.70 -3.10 1.73
N MET A 24 -10.48 -3.62 1.90
CA MET A 24 -9.36 -3.37 0.99
C MET A 24 -9.24 -4.60 0.07
N PRO A 25 -9.65 -4.50 -1.20
CA PRO A 25 -9.61 -5.63 -2.12
C PRO A 25 -8.19 -6.22 -2.20
N GLY A 26 -8.06 -7.53 -1.95
CA GLY A 26 -6.78 -8.24 -2.03
C GLY A 26 -5.79 -7.98 -0.88
N GLU A 27 -6.19 -7.26 0.16
CA GLU A 27 -5.34 -6.98 1.33
C GLU A 27 -6.03 -7.48 2.61
N VAL A 28 -6.99 -6.72 3.12
CA VAL A 28 -7.62 -6.96 4.43
C VAL A 28 -9.10 -6.55 4.39
N LEU A 29 -9.94 -7.38 5.01
CA LEU A 29 -11.31 -7.09 5.39
C LEU A 29 -11.36 -6.77 6.89
N ILE A 30 -11.85 -5.59 7.24
CA ILE A 30 -12.19 -5.26 8.64
C ILE A 30 -13.70 -5.37 8.79
N TYR A 31 -14.14 -6.14 9.78
CA TYR A 31 -15.54 -6.35 10.08
C TYR A 31 -15.82 -6.24 11.57
N ARG A 32 -17.09 -6.11 11.91
CA ARG A 32 -17.59 -6.23 13.27
C ARG A 32 -18.67 -7.29 13.31
N ASP A 33 -18.72 -8.00 14.42
CA ASP A 33 -19.84 -8.83 14.81
C ASP A 33 -20.11 -8.67 16.31
N LYS A 34 -21.01 -9.47 16.88
CA LYS A 34 -21.35 -9.42 18.31
C LYS A 34 -20.15 -9.62 19.25
N THR A 35 -19.04 -10.20 18.77
CA THR A 35 -17.84 -10.48 19.56
C THR A 35 -16.81 -9.36 19.48
N GLY A 36 -16.96 -8.40 18.56
CA GLY A 36 -16.09 -7.22 18.49
C GLY A 36 -15.74 -6.80 17.07
N LYS A 37 -14.69 -5.98 16.94
CA LYS A 37 -14.08 -5.64 15.65
C LYS A 37 -12.94 -6.63 15.37
N HIS A 38 -12.83 -7.04 14.12
CA HIS A 38 -11.88 -8.03 13.64
C HIS A 38 -11.30 -7.60 12.30
N ASP A 39 -10.10 -8.04 12.00
CA ASP A 39 -9.49 -8.01 10.68
C ASP A 39 -9.29 -9.43 10.13
N TYR A 40 -9.42 -9.55 8.82
CA TYR A 40 -9.24 -10.78 8.06
C TYR A 40 -8.33 -10.47 6.87
N GLU A 41 -7.13 -11.01 6.88
CA GLU A 41 -6.20 -10.89 5.77
C GLU A 41 -6.61 -11.83 4.63
N ILE A 42 -6.82 -11.27 3.44
CA ILE A 42 -7.38 -12.00 2.30
C ILE A 42 -6.34 -12.93 1.65
N ASP A 43 -5.08 -12.48 1.54
CA ASP A 43 -4.02 -13.21 0.82
C ASP A 43 -3.11 -14.04 1.76
N ASN A 44 -3.33 -14.02 3.08
CA ASN A 44 -2.52 -14.71 4.11
C ASN A 44 -1.00 -14.52 3.90
N SER A 45 -0.62 -13.34 3.37
CA SER A 45 0.75 -12.97 3.01
C SER A 45 1.61 -12.72 4.24
N SER A 46 1.00 -12.51 5.41
CA SER A 46 1.66 -12.49 6.72
C SER A 46 2.47 -13.75 7.03
N ARG A 47 2.23 -14.89 6.35
CA ARG A 47 3.11 -16.07 6.45
C ARG A 47 4.55 -15.81 6.03
N TYR A 48 4.83 -14.73 5.28
CA TYR A 48 6.15 -14.45 4.70
C TYR A 48 6.80 -13.13 5.15
N CYS A 49 6.38 -12.54 6.28
CA CYS A 49 6.99 -11.31 6.79
C CYS A 49 6.97 -10.18 5.75
N GLY A 50 5.76 -9.79 5.31
CA GLY A 50 5.60 -8.72 4.32
C GLY A 50 6.24 -7.40 4.77
N TYR A 51 6.74 -6.62 3.80
CA TYR A 51 7.38 -5.33 4.07
C TYR A 51 6.47 -4.34 4.78
N PHE A 52 5.17 -4.43 4.54
CA PHE A 52 4.13 -3.75 5.31
C PHE A 52 3.10 -4.77 5.79
N ASN A 53 2.49 -4.53 6.95
CA ASN A 53 1.29 -5.23 7.40
C ASN A 53 0.26 -4.19 7.83
N ILE A 54 -0.94 -4.26 7.26
CA ILE A 54 -2.03 -3.33 7.55
C ILE A 54 -2.97 -4.03 8.53
N GLY A 55 -2.83 -3.73 9.82
CA GLY A 55 -3.69 -4.29 10.85
C GLY A 55 -4.92 -3.42 11.13
N LEU A 56 -5.75 -3.87 12.07
CA LEU A 56 -6.94 -3.13 12.53
C LEU A 56 -6.63 -1.72 13.06
N ARG A 57 -5.48 -1.53 13.74
CA ARG A 57 -5.16 -0.30 14.48
C ARG A 57 -3.88 0.39 14.01
N GLU A 58 -2.98 -0.35 13.39
CA GLU A 58 -1.66 0.13 13.04
C GLU A 58 -1.19 -0.47 11.72
N VAL A 59 -0.30 0.27 11.07
CA VAL A 59 0.48 -0.25 9.96
C VAL A 59 1.88 -0.51 10.48
N THR A 60 2.38 -1.72 10.31
CA THR A 60 3.77 -2.07 10.65
C THR A 60 4.60 -2.24 9.39
N TRP A 61 5.90 -2.05 9.50
CA TRP A 61 6.87 -2.27 8.43
C TRP A 61 7.96 -3.25 8.88
N LEU A 62 8.55 -3.95 7.91
CA LEU A 62 9.57 -4.97 8.15
C LEU A 62 10.90 -4.33 8.54
N LYS A 63 11.29 -4.51 9.81
CA LYS A 63 12.57 -4.06 10.34
C LYS A 63 13.66 -5.12 10.23
N HIS A 64 13.29 -6.40 10.28
CA HIS A 64 14.23 -7.50 10.11
C HIS A 64 13.52 -8.75 9.57
N GLU A 65 14.07 -9.34 8.51
CA GLU A 65 13.59 -10.60 7.93
C GLU A 65 13.76 -11.77 8.90
N ALA A 66 12.97 -12.84 8.68
CA ALA A 66 13.20 -14.10 9.36
C ALA A 66 14.53 -14.70 8.88
N THR A 67 15.32 -15.28 9.78
CA THR A 67 16.55 -15.97 9.39
C THR A 67 16.25 -17.45 9.09
N ASN A 68 17.06 -18.06 8.22
CA ASN A 68 17.00 -19.50 7.95
C ASN A 68 17.20 -20.36 9.21
N ALA A 69 17.78 -19.79 10.26
CA ALA A 69 17.94 -20.42 11.58
C ALA A 69 16.65 -20.43 12.43
N GLY A 70 15.52 -19.95 11.89
CA GLY A 70 14.21 -20.04 12.53
C GLY A 70 13.82 -18.84 13.39
N SER A 71 14.47 -17.69 13.26
CA SER A 71 14.03 -16.48 13.97
C SER A 71 12.76 -15.90 13.32
N SER A 72 11.77 -15.51 14.13
CA SER A 72 10.64 -14.72 13.64
C SER A 72 11.12 -13.37 13.11
N CYS A 73 10.45 -12.83 12.08
CA CYS A 73 10.72 -11.46 11.63
C CYS A 73 10.40 -10.43 12.71
N LYS A 74 11.04 -9.28 12.61
CA LYS A 74 10.78 -8.11 13.45
C LYS A 74 10.12 -7.04 12.62
N VAL A 75 9.05 -6.49 13.15
CA VAL A 75 8.32 -5.37 12.56
C VAL A 75 8.31 -4.18 13.52
N GLU A 76 8.09 -3.00 12.98
CA GLU A 76 7.92 -1.77 13.76
C GLU A 76 6.70 -1.00 13.26
N THR A 77 5.97 -0.35 14.16
CA THR A 77 4.79 0.45 13.83
C THR A 77 5.18 1.75 13.14
N LEU A 78 4.50 2.10 12.04
CA LEU A 78 4.61 3.41 11.42
C LEU A 78 3.86 4.45 12.28
N PRO A 79 4.56 5.44 12.87
CA PRO A 79 3.91 6.41 13.75
C PRO A 79 2.99 7.34 12.98
N GLY A 80 1.78 7.58 13.51
CA GLY A 80 0.81 8.52 12.94
C GLY A 80 0.18 8.10 11.61
N VAL A 81 0.40 6.85 11.19
CA VAL A 81 -0.23 6.27 10.00
C VAL A 81 -1.52 5.58 10.41
N ASP A 82 -2.64 6.15 9.99
CA ASP A 82 -3.93 5.51 10.10
C ASP A 82 -4.03 4.41 9.02
N PRO A 83 -4.22 3.13 9.42
CA PRO A 83 -4.40 2.04 8.46
C PRO A 83 -5.48 2.34 7.43
N GLU A 84 -6.52 3.10 7.76
CA GLU A 84 -7.66 3.43 6.90
C GLU A 84 -7.25 4.11 5.58
N TYR A 85 -6.20 4.92 5.62
CA TYR A 85 -5.73 5.71 4.47
C TYR A 85 -4.40 5.21 3.92
N PHE A 86 -3.88 4.07 4.42
CA PHE A 86 -2.68 3.46 3.91
C PHE A 86 -3.01 2.48 2.79
N PHE A 87 -2.35 2.66 1.65
CA PHE A 87 -2.46 1.80 0.49
C PHE A 87 -1.14 1.13 0.21
N ARG A 88 -1.14 -0.19 0.06
CA ARG A 88 0.02 -0.91 -0.46
C ARG A 88 0.04 -0.77 -1.99
N LEU A 89 1.03 -0.07 -2.52
CA LEU A 89 1.19 0.11 -3.96
C LEU A 89 1.81 -1.14 -4.60
N ASN A 90 2.79 -1.73 -3.92
CA ASN A 90 3.41 -3.00 -4.29
C ASN A 90 4.01 -3.69 -3.05
N GLY A 91 4.75 -4.78 -3.24
CA GLY A 91 5.30 -5.58 -2.15
C GLY A 91 6.05 -4.77 -1.08
N ASN A 92 6.85 -3.77 -1.47
CA ASN A 92 7.74 -3.03 -0.58
C ASN A 92 7.48 -1.52 -0.51
N THR A 93 6.41 -1.05 -1.16
CA THR A 93 6.08 0.37 -1.26
C THR A 93 4.63 0.61 -0.85
N GLY A 94 4.44 1.51 0.09
CA GLY A 94 3.14 1.97 0.58
C GLY A 94 2.96 3.47 0.37
N TRP A 95 1.70 3.89 0.36
CA TRP A 95 1.28 5.28 0.17
C TRP A 95 0.29 5.65 1.26
N TYR A 96 0.53 6.78 1.92
CA TYR A 96 -0.38 7.35 2.90
C TYR A 96 -0.34 8.86 2.80
N LYS A 97 -1.45 9.45 2.34
CA LYS A 97 -1.62 10.90 2.17
C LYS A 97 -0.46 11.49 1.34
N ASP A 98 0.29 12.42 1.91
CA ASP A 98 1.41 13.15 1.33
C ASP A 98 2.76 12.41 1.43
N ARG A 99 2.75 11.09 1.67
CA ARG A 99 3.97 10.29 1.86
C ARG A 99 3.96 8.97 1.11
N ILE A 100 5.12 8.64 0.52
CA ILE A 100 5.44 7.31 0.02
C ILE A 100 6.45 6.66 0.96
N TYR A 101 6.12 5.46 1.43
CA TYR A 101 6.97 4.65 2.31
C TYR A 101 7.57 3.53 1.48
N GLN A 102 8.89 3.40 1.44
CA GLN A 102 9.57 2.31 0.76
C GLN A 102 10.49 1.58 1.74
N VAL A 103 10.37 0.26 1.78
CA VAL A 103 11.26 -0.60 2.56
C VAL A 103 12.20 -1.34 1.61
N SER A 104 13.47 -1.37 1.97
CA SER A 104 14.47 -2.26 1.36
C SER A 104 15.11 -3.10 2.43
N THR A 105 15.51 -4.33 2.12
CA THR A 105 16.29 -5.18 3.03
C THR A 105 17.74 -5.28 2.55
N ASN A 106 18.68 -5.16 3.49
CA ASN A 106 20.10 -5.37 3.18
C ASN A 106 20.45 -6.86 3.16
N ALA A 107 21.70 -7.20 2.83
CA ALA A 107 22.15 -8.59 2.75
C ALA A 107 22.07 -9.37 4.09
N LEU A 108 21.91 -8.68 5.22
CA LEU A 108 21.74 -9.27 6.54
C LEU A 108 20.25 -9.42 6.93
N GLY A 109 19.33 -9.01 6.05
CA GLY A 109 17.90 -9.01 6.31
C GLY A 109 17.42 -7.81 7.13
N GLU A 110 18.25 -6.80 7.38
CA GLU A 110 17.83 -5.59 8.09
C GLU A 110 17.04 -4.68 7.13
N GLY A 111 15.85 -4.30 7.56
CA GLY A 111 14.97 -3.39 6.85
C GLY A 111 15.39 -1.94 7.03
N VAL A 112 15.42 -1.20 5.92
CA VAL A 112 15.64 0.24 5.87
C VAL A 112 14.38 0.88 5.31
N LEU A 113 13.72 1.70 6.14
CA LEU A 113 12.56 2.49 5.74
C LEU A 113 13.02 3.84 5.19
N ARG A 114 12.60 4.16 3.97
CA ARG A 114 12.68 5.50 3.37
C ARG A 114 11.29 6.09 3.23
N ILE A 115 11.17 7.38 3.54
CA ILE A 115 9.92 8.13 3.43
C ILE A 115 10.18 9.26 2.45
N PHE A 116 9.36 9.35 1.42
CA PHE A 116 9.42 10.41 0.42
C PHE A 116 8.21 11.31 0.55
N THR A 117 8.44 12.61 0.38
CA THR A 117 7.41 13.66 0.38
C THR A 117 7.25 14.27 -1.02
N SER A 118 6.29 15.18 -1.18
CA SER A 118 6.06 15.90 -2.45
C SER A 118 7.25 16.74 -2.92
N GLN A 119 8.19 17.05 -2.03
CA GLN A 119 9.39 17.82 -2.34
C GLN A 119 10.54 16.97 -2.89
N GLU A 120 10.38 15.65 -2.91
CA GLU A 120 11.42 14.71 -3.28
C GLU A 120 11.06 14.01 -4.60
N LYS A 121 12.09 13.73 -5.40
CA LYS A 121 11.92 12.88 -6.57
C LYS A 121 11.68 11.45 -6.11
N LEU A 122 10.51 10.92 -6.41
CA LEU A 122 10.20 9.52 -6.13
C LEU A 122 11.05 8.59 -7.01
N PRO A 123 11.46 7.42 -6.48
CA PRO A 123 12.07 6.38 -7.30
C PRO A 123 11.05 5.90 -8.35
N ALA A 124 11.55 5.34 -9.45
CA ALA A 124 10.68 4.62 -10.38
C ALA A 124 10.11 3.39 -9.64
N LEU A 125 8.78 3.27 -9.62
CA LEU A 125 8.10 2.17 -8.93
C LEU A 125 7.30 1.33 -9.91
N LYS A 126 7.24 0.03 -9.63
CA LYS A 126 6.24 -0.85 -10.22
C LYS A 126 4.92 -0.66 -9.47
N ILE A 127 3.89 -0.22 -10.16
CA ILE A 127 2.51 -0.11 -9.65
C ILE A 127 1.65 -0.94 -10.61
N ASP A 128 0.73 -1.76 -10.08
CA ASP A 128 -0.03 -2.83 -10.76
C ASP A 128 0.64 -4.23 -10.67
N ARG A 129 -0.12 -5.21 -10.17
CA ARG A 129 0.30 -6.62 -10.06
C ARG A 129 0.31 -7.30 -11.44
N VAL A 130 -0.48 -6.82 -12.40
CA VAL A 130 -0.67 -7.43 -13.74
C VAL A 130 0.37 -6.90 -14.74
N THR A 131 0.73 -5.62 -14.66
CA THR A 131 1.65 -4.98 -15.60
C THR A 131 2.97 -4.60 -14.91
N TYR A 132 4.08 -5.23 -15.29
CA TYR A 132 5.42 -4.98 -14.71
C TYR A 132 6.08 -3.71 -15.27
N ASN A 133 5.37 -2.57 -15.26
CA ASN A 133 5.91 -1.31 -15.76
C ASN A 133 6.40 -0.42 -14.62
N TYR A 134 7.56 0.20 -14.84
CA TYR A 134 8.07 1.27 -13.99
C TYR A 134 7.49 2.60 -14.44
N TYR A 135 6.97 3.38 -13.48
CA TYR A 135 6.46 4.70 -13.75
C TYR A 135 7.34 5.77 -13.12
N HIS A 136 7.52 6.87 -13.84
CA HIS A 136 7.98 8.11 -13.26
C HIS A 136 6.81 8.69 -12.44
N LEU A 137 6.95 8.65 -11.12
CA LEU A 137 5.91 9.08 -10.20
C LEU A 137 6.21 10.42 -9.55
N ALA A 138 5.18 11.21 -9.34
CA ALA A 138 5.23 12.42 -8.55
C ALA A 138 4.11 12.40 -7.52
N LEU A 139 4.42 12.94 -6.34
CA LEU A 139 3.47 13.13 -5.26
C LEU A 139 3.20 14.63 -5.15
N SER A 140 1.93 15.01 -5.21
CA SER A 140 1.51 16.39 -4.98
C SER A 140 1.41 16.72 -3.50
N ALA A 141 1.33 18.01 -3.17
CA ALA A 141 1.23 18.47 -1.78
C ALA A 141 -0.10 18.05 -1.12
N ASP A 142 -1.16 17.89 -1.89
CA ASP A 142 -2.45 17.34 -1.44
C ASP A 142 -2.46 15.81 -1.33
N GLY A 143 -1.31 15.17 -1.56
CA GLY A 143 -1.11 13.74 -1.40
C GLY A 143 -1.65 12.89 -2.53
N GLN A 144 -1.94 13.45 -3.71
CA GLN A 144 -2.30 12.68 -4.89
C GLN A 144 -1.06 12.12 -5.58
N LEU A 145 -1.16 10.89 -6.08
CA LEU A 145 -0.10 10.23 -6.82
C LEU A 145 -0.33 10.38 -8.32
N TYR A 146 0.66 10.91 -9.02
CA TYR A 146 0.65 11.11 -10.46
C TYR A 146 1.75 10.32 -11.15
N ARG A 147 1.54 10.01 -12.43
CA ARG A 147 2.59 9.62 -13.37
C ARG A 147 2.60 10.54 -14.57
N GLN A 148 3.79 10.86 -15.04
CA GLN A 148 3.99 11.61 -16.28
C GLN A 148 4.16 10.62 -17.42
N ILE A 149 3.25 10.64 -18.40
CA ILE A 149 3.27 9.77 -19.59
C ILE A 149 4.07 10.42 -20.72
N SER A 150 3.92 11.73 -20.87
CA SER A 150 4.69 12.58 -21.78
C SER A 150 4.81 13.98 -21.16
N ARG A 151 5.48 14.91 -21.85
CA ARG A 151 5.73 16.26 -21.34
C ARG A 151 4.46 16.94 -20.80
N ASP A 152 3.35 16.82 -21.52
CA ASP A 152 2.07 17.48 -21.21
C ASP A 152 0.98 16.51 -20.73
N GLN A 153 1.22 15.20 -20.78
CA GLN A 153 0.22 14.20 -20.42
C GLN A 153 0.51 13.59 -19.05
N TRP A 154 -0.40 13.85 -18.11
CA TRP A 154 -0.34 13.33 -16.76
C TRP A 154 -1.52 12.41 -16.48
N GLN A 155 -1.29 11.44 -15.61
CA GLN A 155 -2.33 10.57 -15.10
C GLN A 155 -2.29 10.54 -13.58
N ARG A 156 -3.46 10.53 -12.94
CA ARG A 156 -3.64 10.39 -11.50
C ARG A 156 -4.02 8.96 -11.15
N TYR A 157 -3.43 8.42 -10.11
CA TYR A 157 -3.74 7.08 -9.62
C TYR A 157 -4.96 7.09 -8.70
N ASN A 158 -5.89 6.15 -8.92
CA ASN A 158 -6.96 5.84 -7.98
C ASN A 158 -6.61 4.51 -7.29
N PRO A 159 -6.27 4.51 -5.99
CA PRO A 159 -5.85 3.30 -5.29
C PRO A 159 -7.00 2.34 -4.97
N ILE A 160 -8.26 2.81 -4.99
CA ILE A 160 -9.43 1.97 -4.72
C ILE A 160 -9.78 1.14 -5.96
N LEU A 161 -9.75 1.78 -7.13
CA LEU A 161 -10.02 1.14 -8.42
C LEU A 161 -8.77 0.50 -9.03
N THR A 162 -7.58 0.81 -8.49
CA THR A 162 -6.27 0.41 -9.04
C THR A 162 -6.05 0.86 -10.49
N GLU A 163 -6.55 2.06 -10.82
CA GLU A 163 -6.58 2.59 -12.18
C GLU A 163 -5.87 3.94 -12.31
N TRP A 164 -5.42 4.25 -13.53
CA TRP A 164 -4.82 5.53 -13.89
C TRP A 164 -5.76 6.31 -14.79
N THR A 165 -6.07 7.55 -14.42
CA THR A 165 -6.95 8.42 -15.20
C THR A 165 -6.18 9.63 -15.70
N THR A 166 -6.30 9.95 -16.99
CA THR A 166 -5.69 11.16 -17.57
C THR A 166 -6.30 12.41 -16.96
N VAL A 167 -5.44 13.36 -16.59
CA VAL A 167 -5.83 14.65 -16.02
C VAL A 167 -5.45 15.79 -16.96
N SER A 168 -6.32 16.80 -17.01
CA SER A 168 -6.09 18.05 -17.73
C SER A 168 -6.78 19.17 -16.92
N PRO A 169 -6.08 20.26 -16.55
CA PRO A 169 -4.69 20.58 -16.88
C PRO A 169 -3.66 19.72 -16.11
N ALA A 170 -2.38 19.85 -16.48
CA ALA A 170 -1.29 19.21 -15.76
C ALA A 170 -1.22 19.71 -14.31
N PRO A 171 -0.85 18.84 -13.35
CA PRO A 171 -0.63 19.24 -11.96
C PRO A 171 0.49 20.29 -11.87
N THR A 172 0.23 21.40 -11.18
CA THR A 172 1.17 22.54 -11.09
C THR A 172 2.10 22.47 -9.88
N ASP A 173 1.78 21.63 -8.90
CA ASP A 173 2.47 21.51 -7.62
C ASP A 173 3.34 20.25 -7.53
N VAL A 174 3.51 19.52 -8.63
CA VAL A 174 4.36 18.33 -8.70
C VAL A 174 5.66 18.63 -9.41
N ILE A 175 6.74 18.01 -8.94
CA ILE A 175 8.05 18.09 -9.58
C ILE A 175 7.99 17.32 -10.91
N SER A 176 8.32 17.98 -12.02
CA SER A 176 8.43 17.34 -13.35
C SER A 176 9.50 16.25 -13.31
N LEU A 177 9.19 15.09 -13.89
CA LEU A 177 9.97 13.87 -13.70
C LEU A 177 10.79 13.47 -14.92
N LEU A 178 10.37 13.93 -16.09
CA LEU A 178 11.08 13.74 -17.35
C LEU A 178 12.22 14.77 -17.46
N PRO A 179 13.43 14.35 -17.86
CA PRO A 179 14.47 15.27 -18.30
C PRO A 179 13.93 16.23 -19.37
N SER A 180 14.51 17.42 -19.49
CA SER A 180 14.19 18.38 -20.55
C SER A 180 14.27 17.79 -21.97
N ASP A 181 14.99 16.68 -22.13
CA ASP A 181 15.37 16.09 -23.41
C ASP A 181 14.54 14.81 -23.72
N TYR A 182 13.56 14.46 -22.89
CA TYR A 182 12.67 13.33 -23.12
C TYR A 182 11.61 13.73 -24.16
N HIS A 183 11.65 13.07 -25.33
CA HIS A 183 10.74 13.25 -26.46
C HIS A 183 9.75 12.10 -26.55
#